data_AF-A0A9D7KFS5-F1
#
_entry.id   AF-A0A9D7KFS5-F1
#
_cell.length_a   1.000
_cell.length_b   1.000
_cell.length_c   1.000
_cell.angle_alpha   90.00
_cell.angle_beta   90.00
_cell.angle_gamma   90.00
#
_symmetry.space_group_name_H-M   'P 1'
#
loop_
_entity.id
_entity.type
_entity.pdbx_description
1 polymer ?
#
loop_
_entity_poly.entity_id
_entity_poly.type
_entity_poly.pdbx_seq_one_letter_code
_entity_poly.pdbx_strand_id
1 'polypeptide(L)'
;MLEVGRVYQLSKKDERGNASTGNVFTNMTHNTYIYSPHKFTSAIGVDNLIIINTEDSLLVCRRDQAQDVKQIVDFLKHNNMSDLL
;
A
#
# COMPACT_ATOMS: atom_id res chain seq x y z
N MET A 1 -0.04 -7.55 -10.57
CA MET A 1 -0.32 -6.20 -11.13
C MET A 1 -1.81 -5.80 -11.15
N LEU A 2 -2.75 -6.63 -10.64
CA LEU A 2 -4.14 -6.23 -10.35
C LEU A 2 -4.57 -6.56 -8.91
N GLU A 3 -3.61 -6.91 -8.05
CA GLU A 3 -3.95 -7.49 -6.75
C GLU A 3 -4.15 -6.44 -5.66
N VAL A 4 -3.32 -5.40 -5.62
CA VAL A 4 -3.30 -4.48 -4.46
C VAL A 4 -4.63 -3.74 -4.26
N GLY A 5 -5.23 -3.22 -5.33
CA GLY A 5 -6.56 -2.60 -5.27
C GLY A 5 -7.67 -3.59 -4.92
N ARG A 6 -7.56 -4.84 -5.39
CA ARG A 6 -8.54 -5.90 -5.12
C ARG A 6 -8.45 -6.41 -3.68
N VAL A 7 -7.23 -6.48 -3.13
CA VAL A 7 -6.98 -6.78 -1.71
C VAL A 7 -7.67 -5.75 -0.83
N TYR A 8 -7.56 -4.45 -1.12
CA TYR A 8 -8.30 -3.43 -0.37
C TYR A 8 -9.82 -3.66 -0.40
N GLN A 9 -10.38 -4.01 -1.57
CA GLN A 9 -11.83 -4.25 -1.69
C GLN A 9 -12.30 -5.41 -0.82
N LEU A 10 -11.52 -6.50 -0.78
CA LEU A 10 -11.81 -7.70 -0.01
C LEU A 10 -11.43 -7.58 1.47
N SER A 11 -10.61 -6.60 1.84
CA SER A 11 -10.17 -6.40 3.21
C SER A 11 -11.30 -5.85 4.09
N LYS A 12 -11.35 -6.33 5.34
CA LYS A 12 -12.18 -5.76 6.39
C LYS A 12 -11.75 -4.31 6.65
N LYS A 13 -12.72 -3.40 6.67
CA LYS A 13 -12.49 -1.97 6.86
C LYS A 13 -12.90 -1.52 8.26
N ASP A 14 -12.22 -0.50 8.78
CA ASP A 14 -12.66 0.25 9.94
C ASP A 14 -13.79 1.24 9.57
N GLU A 15 -14.27 2.00 10.56
CA GLU A 15 -15.35 3.00 10.40
C GLU A 15 -14.98 4.15 9.45
N ARG A 16 -13.68 4.37 9.20
CA ARG A 16 -13.16 5.42 8.30
C ARG A 16 -12.85 4.88 6.90
N GLY A 17 -13.19 3.61 6.64
CA GLY A 17 -12.93 2.95 5.38
C GLY A 17 -11.48 2.53 5.19
N ASN A 18 -10.63 2.58 6.22
CA ASN A 18 -9.27 2.09 6.13
C ASN A 18 -9.25 0.57 6.26
N ALA A 19 -8.28 -0.06 5.62
CA ALA A 19 -7.96 -1.45 5.85
C ALA A 19 -6.47 -1.55 6.16
N SER A 20 -6.09 -2.35 7.16
CA SER A 20 -4.70 -2.47 7.56
C SER A 20 -4.32 -3.89 7.96
N THR A 21 -3.04 -4.23 7.78
CA THR A 21 -2.44 -5.50 8.22
C THR A 21 -1.07 -5.23 8.85
N GLY A 22 -0.82 -5.84 10.01
CA GLY A 22 0.41 -5.65 10.78
C GLY A 22 0.29 -4.60 11.88
N ASN A 23 1.43 -4.08 12.36
CA ASN A 23 1.47 -3.08 13.42
C ASN A 23 1.30 -1.67 12.81
N VAL A 24 0.06 -1.19 12.77
CA VAL A 24 -0.30 0.05 12.08
C VAL A 24 -1.00 1.03 13.01
N PHE A 25 -0.54 2.28 13.01
CA PHE A 25 -1.23 3.40 13.65
C PHE A 25 -1.82 4.33 12.60
N THR A 26 -3.08 4.72 12.77
CA THR A 26 -3.73 5.71 11.89
C THR A 26 -4.37 6.82 12.70
N ASN A 27 -4.25 8.07 12.24
CA ASN A 27 -4.95 9.21 12.82
C ASN A 27 -5.41 10.18 11.73
N MET A 28 -6.68 10.60 11.72
CA MET A 28 -7.23 11.44 10.64
C MET A 28 -6.95 10.85 9.24
N THR A 29 -7.14 9.53 9.09
CA THR A 29 -6.87 8.79 7.86
C THR A 29 -8.15 8.14 7.37
N HIS A 30 -8.46 8.27 6.08
CA HIS A 30 -9.65 7.65 5.49
C HIS A 30 -9.34 6.89 4.20
N ASN A 31 -10.16 5.87 3.92
CA ASN A 31 -10.15 5.17 2.63
C ASN A 31 -8.76 4.62 2.22
N THR A 32 -7.88 4.37 3.19
CA THR A 32 -6.47 4.03 2.95
C THR A 32 -6.20 2.56 3.26
N TYR A 33 -5.43 1.91 2.40
CA TYR A 33 -4.93 0.56 2.61
C TYR A 33 -3.49 0.59 3.12
N ILE A 34 -3.19 -0.09 4.23
CA ILE A 34 -1.84 -0.19 4.79
C ILE A 34 -1.48 -1.66 5.03
N TYR A 35 -0.53 -2.20 4.27
CA TYR A 35 0.04 -3.53 4.48
C TYR A 35 1.46 -3.40 5.04
N SER A 36 1.68 -3.80 6.29
CA SER A 36 2.95 -3.65 6.98
C SER A 36 3.26 -4.82 7.90
N PRO A 37 3.46 -6.04 7.37
CA PRO A 37 3.60 -7.27 8.16
C PRO A 37 4.85 -7.31 9.04
N HIS A 38 5.93 -6.61 8.67
CA HIS A 38 7.24 -6.73 9.33
C HIS A 38 7.67 -5.50 10.13
N LYS A 39 7.09 -4.33 9.84
CA LYS A 39 7.52 -3.03 10.41
C LYS A 39 6.32 -2.29 10.99
N PHE A 40 6.57 -1.43 11.97
CA PHE A 40 5.57 -0.46 12.42
C PHE A 40 5.37 0.61 11.33
N THR A 41 4.12 0.91 10.99
CA THR A 41 3.77 1.97 10.03
C THR A 41 2.74 2.89 10.63
N SER A 42 2.97 4.21 10.55
CA SER A 42 2.00 5.22 10.99
C SER A 42 1.58 6.11 9.83
N ALA A 43 0.30 6.48 9.80
CA ALA A 43 -0.27 7.37 8.78
C ALA A 43 -1.18 8.41 9.45
N ILE A 44 -0.89 9.70 9.22
CA ILE A 44 -1.63 10.81 9.83
C ILE A 44 -2.06 11.82 8.76
N GLY A 45 -3.35 12.14 8.71
CA GLY A 45 -3.87 13.20 7.83
C GLY A 45 -3.81 12.84 6.34
N VAL A 46 -3.89 11.56 6.00
CA VAL A 46 -3.81 11.08 4.62
C VAL A 46 -5.08 10.35 4.19
N ASP A 47 -5.44 10.48 2.93
CA ASP A 47 -6.66 9.90 2.39
C ASP A 47 -6.40 9.16 1.08
N ASN A 48 -7.16 8.09 0.86
CA ASN A 48 -7.21 7.38 -0.42
C ASN A 48 -5.83 6.86 -0.89
N LEU A 49 -4.99 6.37 0.04
CA LEU A 49 -3.69 5.81 -0.27
C LEU A 49 -3.67 4.27 -0.26
N ILE A 50 -2.68 3.71 -0.94
CA ILE A 50 -2.17 2.36 -0.76
C ILE A 50 -0.74 2.51 -0.26
N ILE A 51 -0.45 1.90 0.90
CA ILE A 51 0.86 1.87 1.53
C ILE A 51 1.23 0.40 1.75
N ILE A 52 2.27 -0.07 1.07
CA ILE A 52 2.79 -1.44 1.23
C ILE A 52 4.23 -1.32 1.74
N ASN A 53 4.47 -1.70 2.99
CA ASN A 53 5.76 -1.66 3.66
C ASN A 53 6.22 -3.10 3.95
N THR A 54 7.00 -3.67 3.04
CA THR A 54 7.59 -5.00 3.21
C THR A 54 8.99 -4.89 3.82
N GLU A 55 9.70 -6.01 3.88
CA GLU A 55 11.07 -6.03 4.36
C GLU A 55 12.00 -5.21 3.45
N ASP A 56 11.88 -5.40 2.14
CA ASP A 56 12.83 -4.85 1.16
C ASP A 56 12.37 -3.54 0.50
N SER A 57 11.06 -3.24 0.50
CA SER A 57 10.53 -2.09 -0.23
C SER A 57 9.34 -1.40 0.42
N LEU A 58 9.13 -0.15 0.01
CA LEU A 58 7.97 0.68 0.37
C LEU A 58 7.31 1.17 -0.93
N LEU A 59 6.03 0.82 -1.09
CA LEU A 59 5.15 1.41 -2.11
C LEU A 59 4.18 2.37 -1.43
N VAL A 60 4.09 3.59 -1.94
CA VAL A 60 3.03 4.55 -1.61
C VAL A 60 2.44 5.07 -2.91
N CYS A 61 1.13 4.92 -3.08
CA CYS A 61 0.42 5.52 -4.20
C CYS A 61 -1.01 5.90 -3.80
N ARG A 62 -1.66 6.73 -4.61
CA ARG A 62 -3.11 6.89 -4.48
C ARG A 62 -3.80 5.61 -4.94
N ARG A 63 -4.86 5.24 -4.25
CA ARG A 63 -5.65 4.04 -4.56
C ARG A 63 -6.31 4.10 -5.94
N ASP A 64 -6.68 5.29 -6.41
CA ASP A 64 -7.22 5.52 -7.76
C ASP A 64 -6.14 5.51 -8.86
N GLN A 65 -4.87 5.40 -8.48
CA GLN A 65 -3.72 5.23 -9.38
C GLN A 65 -3.06 3.86 -9.21
N ALA A 66 -3.74 2.89 -8.60
CA ALA A 66 -3.18 1.56 -8.36
C ALA A 66 -2.77 0.82 -9.65
N GLN A 67 -3.36 1.15 -10.80
CA GLN A 67 -2.97 0.64 -12.12
C GLN A 67 -1.54 1.05 -12.52
N ASP A 68 -1.07 2.21 -12.05
CA ASP A 68 0.25 2.75 -12.43
C ASP A 68 1.40 2.07 -11.69
N VAL A 69 1.12 1.17 -10.75
CA VAL A 69 2.12 0.27 -10.15
C VAL A 69 2.85 -0.54 -11.23
N LYS A 70 2.24 -0.72 -12.40
CA LYS A 70 2.92 -1.29 -13.58
C LYS A 70 4.21 -0.58 -13.94
N GLN A 71 4.21 0.74 -13.87
CA GLN A 71 5.35 1.56 -14.24
C GLN A 71 6.53 1.32 -13.29
N ILE A 72 6.26 1.06 -12.01
CA ILE A 72 7.27 0.72 -11.01
C ILE A 72 7.86 -0.66 -11.30
N VAL A 73 7.02 -1.65 -11.59
CA VAL A 73 7.48 -3.00 -11.97
C VAL A 73 8.37 -2.95 -13.21
N ASP A 74 7.97 -2.19 -14.22
CA ASP A 74 8.77 -2.02 -15.43
C ASP A 74 10.09 -1.30 -15.11
N PHE A 75 10.07 -0.25 -14.28
CA PHE A 75 11.27 0.44 -13.81
C PHE A 75 12.25 -0.50 -13.10
N LEU A 76 11.77 -1.32 -12.14
CA LEU A 76 12.63 -2.23 -11.37
C LEU A 76 13.31 -3.25 -12.29
N LYS A 77 12.58 -3.79 -13.28
CA LYS A 77 13.14 -4.71 -14.29
C LYS A 77 14.24 -4.06 -15.13
N HIS A 78 14.02 -2.82 -15.58
CA HIS A 78 15.01 -2.12 -16.41
C HIS A 78 16.29 -1.73 -15.66
N ASN A 79 16.20 -1.57 -14.33
CA ASN A 79 17.33 -1.18 -13.49
C ASN A 79 18.03 -2.36 -12.80
N ASN A 80 17.73 -3.60 -13.20
CA ASN A 80 18.25 -4.83 -12.55
C ASN A 80 17.95 -4.88 -11.04
N MET A 81 16.81 -4.32 -10.62
CA MET A 81 16.33 -4.32 -9.22
C MET A 81 15.23 -5.38 -9.02
N SER A 82 15.40 -6.54 -9.67
CA SER A 82 14.39 -7.60 -9.73
C SER A 82 14.08 -8.23 -8.39
N ASP A 83 14.99 -8.12 -7.41
CA ASP A 83 14.80 -8.63 -6.05
C ASP A 83 13.71 -7.88 -5.27
N LEU A 84 13.25 -6.73 -5.79
CA LEU A 84 12.18 -5.91 -5.19
C LEU A 84 10.79 -6.11 -5.84
N LEU A 85 10.66 -7.06 -6.78
CA LEU A 85 9.43 -7.34 -7.55
C LEU A 85 8.43 -8.23 -6.82
#